data_AF-A0A3M7PI39-F1
#
_entry.id   AF-A0A3M7PI39-F1
#
_cell.length_a   1.000
_cell.length_b   1.000
_cell.length_c   1.000
_cell.angle_alpha   90.00
_cell.angle_beta   90.00
_cell.angle_gamma   90.00
#
_symmetry.space_group_name_H-M   'P 1'
#
loop_
_entity.id
_entity.type
_entity.pdbx_description
1 polymer ?
#
loop_
_entity_poly.entity_id
_entity_poly.type
_entity_poly.pdbx_seq_one_letter_code
_entity_poly.pdbx_strand_id
1 'polypeptide(L)'
;MEKVELFGKLLDETFKDKNLNNYDNKHKEKVEEEVANYLTKERSNEASFKISELEQAINKLNISLAPGPDNIHNLYLINSSDDFRKLILDLLNLSARTNALPNAWKITRISMIPKKKANSTSPKDYRPVSVTSCL
;
A
#
# COMPACT_ATOMS: atom_id res chain seq x y z
N MET A 1 4.41 -27.03 -14.51
CA MET A 1 4.53 -25.61 -14.10
C MET A 1 4.12 -25.55 -12.64
N GLU A 2 5.01 -25.09 -11.78
CA GLU A 2 4.79 -25.08 -10.34
C GLU A 2 3.69 -24.06 -10.00
N LYS A 3 2.91 -24.30 -8.93
CA LYS A 3 1.78 -23.44 -8.53
C LYS A 3 2.20 -21.97 -8.35
N VAL A 4 3.43 -21.75 -7.87
CA VAL A 4 4.02 -20.42 -7.67
C VAL A 4 4.23 -19.69 -9.00
N GLU A 5 4.73 -20.37 -10.03
CA GLU A 5 4.95 -19.78 -11.35
C GLU A 5 3.64 -19.35 -12.01
N LEU A 6 2.59 -20.15 -11.86
CA LEU A 6 1.26 -19.83 -12.38
C LEU A 6 0.66 -18.59 -11.71
N PHE A 7 0.83 -18.45 -10.40
CA PHE A 7 0.41 -17.23 -9.70
C PHE A 7 1.25 -16.02 -10.09
N GLY A 8 2.57 -16.18 -10.23
CA GLY A 8 3.47 -15.11 -10.68
C GLY A 8 3.03 -14.54 -12.03
N LYS A 9 2.76 -15.42 -13.01
CA LYS A 9 2.26 -15.03 -14.33
C LYS A 9 0.91 -14.32 -14.25
N LEU A 10 -0.03 -14.84 -13.46
CA LEU A 10 -1.34 -14.21 -13.28
C LEU A 10 -1.23 -12.80 -12.72
N LEU A 11 -0.36 -12.59 -11.72
CA LEU A 11 -0.16 -11.28 -11.10
C LEU A 11 0.46 -10.30 -12.10
N ASP A 12 1.51 -10.72 -12.82
CA ASP A 12 2.15 -9.93 -13.86
C ASP A 12 1.12 -9.52 -14.95
N GLU A 13 0.30 -10.45 -15.44
CA GLU A 13 -0.78 -10.15 -16.38
C GLU A 13 -1.88 -9.24 -15.81
N THR A 14 -2.12 -9.29 -14.51
CA THR A 14 -3.18 -8.49 -13.87
C THR A 14 -2.75 -7.05 -13.66
N PHE A 15 -1.48 -6.84 -13.29
CA PHE A 15 -0.95 -5.51 -12.96
C PHE A 15 -0.19 -4.84 -14.12
N LYS A 16 0.02 -5.55 -15.24
CA LYS A 16 0.46 -4.92 -16.48
C LYS A 16 -0.60 -3.97 -17.01
N ASP A 17 -0.17 -2.78 -17.40
CA ASP A 17 -1.02 -1.83 -18.11
C ASP A 17 -1.36 -2.39 -19.49
N LYS A 18 -2.60 -2.87 -19.65
CA LYS A 18 -3.11 -3.42 -20.92
C LYS A 18 -3.51 -2.32 -21.91
N ASN A 19 -3.52 -1.06 -21.48
CA ASN A 19 -4.04 0.07 -22.23
C ASN A 19 -2.95 0.94 -22.88
N LEU A 20 -1.68 0.54 -22.81
CA LEU A 20 -0.56 1.26 -23.45
C LEU A 20 -0.81 1.62 -24.93
N ASN A 21 -1.62 0.84 -25.66
CA ASN A 21 -1.97 1.09 -27.06
C ASN A 21 -3.43 1.54 -27.29
N ASN A 22 -4.23 1.66 -26.23
CA ASN A 22 -5.67 1.98 -26.32
C ASN A 22 -5.96 3.49 -26.31
N TYR A 23 -4.95 4.32 -26.07
CA TYR A 23 -5.07 5.76 -26.04
C TYR A 23 -4.27 6.39 -27.17
N ASP A 24 -4.88 7.34 -27.87
CA ASP A 24 -4.15 8.17 -28.83
C ASP A 24 -3.05 8.98 -28.13
N ASN A 25 -2.01 9.35 -28.88
CA ASN A 25 -0.86 10.08 -28.31
C ASN A 25 -1.29 11.41 -27.66
N LYS A 26 -2.34 12.05 -28.19
CA LYS A 26 -2.87 13.31 -27.67
C LYS A 26 -3.48 13.15 -26.28
N HIS A 27 -4.17 12.04 -26.01
CA HIS A 27 -4.69 11.71 -24.68
C HIS A 27 -3.56 11.45 -23.70
N LYS A 28 -2.51 10.71 -24.11
CA LYS A 28 -1.34 10.45 -23.28
C LYS A 28 -0.63 11.75 -22.88
N GLU A 29 -0.33 12.61 -23.86
CA GLU A 29 0.31 13.91 -23.63
C GLU A 29 -0.52 14.77 -22.65
N LYS A 30 -1.86 14.79 -22.82
CA LYS A 30 -2.74 15.54 -21.91
C LYS A 30 -2.69 15.00 -20.48
N VAL A 31 -2.70 13.68 -20.29
CA VAL A 31 -2.61 13.07 -18.95
C VAL A 31 -1.25 13.34 -18.33
N GLU A 32 -0.16 13.21 -19.10
CA GLU A 32 1.20 13.49 -18.64
C GLU A 32 1.37 14.95 -18.23
N GLU A 33 0.81 15.89 -19.01
CA GLU A 33 0.78 17.32 -18.68
C GLU A 33 -0.01 17.59 -17.40
N GLU A 34 -1.20 16.99 -17.25
CA GLU A 34 -2.03 17.15 -16.04
C GLU A 34 -1.33 16.60 -14.80
N VAL A 35 -0.66 15.44 -14.92
CA VAL A 35 0.15 14.86 -13.85
C VAL A 35 1.35 15.75 -13.52
N ALA A 36 2.08 16.27 -14.52
CA ALA A 36 3.21 17.17 -14.30
C ALA A 36 2.78 18.47 -13.60
N ASN A 37 1.66 19.06 -14.02
CA ASN A 37 1.07 20.23 -13.38
C ASN A 37 0.66 19.94 -11.93
N TYR A 38 0.10 18.76 -11.66
CA TYR A 38 -0.25 18.34 -10.30
C TYR A 38 0.97 18.17 -9.40
N LEU A 39 2.06 17.60 -9.92
CA LEU A 39 3.30 17.35 -9.18
C LEU A 39 4.12 18.62 -8.92
N THR A 40 4.06 19.61 -9.82
CA THR A 40 4.81 20.88 -9.70
C THR A 40 4.04 21.97 -8.94
N LYS A 41 2.74 21.77 -8.68
CA LYS A 41 1.93 22.71 -7.91
C LYS A 41 2.39 22.74 -6.45
N GLU A 42 2.96 23.87 -6.03
CA GLU A 42 3.24 24.22 -4.63
C GLU A 42 1.99 23.95 -3.78
N ARG A 43 2.11 23.04 -2.82
CA ARG A 43 1.08 22.77 -1.82
C ARG A 43 1.46 23.50 -0.55
N SER A 44 0.48 24.12 0.10
CA SER A 44 0.67 24.58 1.47
C SER A 44 1.10 23.38 2.32
N ASN A 45 2.26 23.52 2.99
CA ASN A 45 2.88 22.50 3.85
C ASN A 45 2.10 22.30 5.18
N GLU A 46 0.77 22.28 5.12
CA GLU A 46 -0.12 22.23 6.27
C GLU A 46 -0.45 20.80 6.74
N ALA A 47 0.07 19.78 6.05
CA ALA A 47 -0.16 18.40 6.44
C ALA A 47 0.64 18.07 7.71
N SER A 48 0.01 18.33 8.86
CA SER A 48 0.46 17.90 10.18
C SER A 48 -0.65 17.07 10.81
N PHE A 49 -0.50 15.75 10.75
CA PHE A 49 -1.23 14.85 11.62
C PHE A 49 -0.97 15.22 13.08
N LYS A 50 -1.99 15.07 13.91
CA LYS A 50 -1.95 15.27 15.35
C LYS A 50 -1.78 13.94 16.07
N ILE A 51 -1.21 13.99 17.27
CA ILE A 51 -1.05 12.79 18.11
C ILE A 51 -2.39 12.11 18.39
N SER A 52 -3.47 12.88 18.58
CA SER A 52 -4.81 12.34 18.80
C SER A 52 -5.35 11.56 17.59
N GLU A 53 -5.00 11.95 16.37
CA GLU A 53 -5.38 11.22 15.16
C GLU A 53 -4.62 9.89 15.06
N LEU A 54 -3.32 9.91 15.38
CA LEU A 54 -2.51 8.71 15.45
C LEU A 54 -3.03 7.74 16.52
N GLU A 55 -3.34 8.21 17.72
CA GLU A 55 -3.89 7.39 18.80
C GLU A 55 -5.24 6.78 18.42
N GLN A 56 -6.13 7.55 17.80
CA GLN A 56 -7.40 7.04 17.30
C GLN A 56 -7.21 5.97 16.22
N ALA A 57 -6.20 6.12 15.34
CA ALA A 57 -5.87 5.12 14.33
C ALA A 57 -5.31 3.84 14.98
N ILE A 58 -4.36 3.96 15.92
CA ILE A 58 -3.78 2.83 16.66
C ILE A 58 -4.86 2.05 17.41
N ASN A 59 -5.80 2.74 18.06
CA ASN A 59 -6.89 2.10 18.81
C ASN A 59 -7.89 1.33 17.94
N LYS A 60 -7.91 1.59 16.63
CA LYS A 60 -8.74 0.86 15.66
C LYS A 60 -8.02 -0.33 15.04
N LEU A 61 -6.73 -0.54 15.33
CA LEU A 61 -5.98 -1.65 14.78
C LEU A 61 -6.52 -2.98 15.30
N ASN A 62 -6.72 -3.93 14.39
CA ASN A 62 -7.12 -5.29 14.75
C ASN A 62 -5.88 -6.12 15.09
N ILE A 63 -5.80 -6.57 16.35
CA ILE A 63 -4.69 -7.37 16.89
C ILE A 63 -4.48 -8.72 16.20
N SER A 64 -5.52 -9.26 15.58
CA SER A 64 -5.49 -10.59 14.93
C SER A 64 -4.95 -10.57 13.50
N LEU A 65 -4.66 -9.38 12.96
CA LEU A 65 -4.11 -9.26 11.61
C LEU A 65 -2.64 -9.70 11.56
N ALA A 66 -2.30 -10.39 10.48
CA ALA A 66 -0.94 -10.82 10.20
C ALA A 66 -0.03 -9.60 9.95
N PRO A 67 1.25 -9.67 10.34
CA PRO A 67 2.19 -8.59 10.15
C PRO A 67 2.60 -8.49 8.67
N GLY A 68 3.11 -7.32 8.31
CA GLY A 68 3.76 -7.09 7.03
C GLY A 68 5.10 -7.82 6.88
N PRO A 69 5.83 -7.56 5.78
CA PRO A 69 7.16 -8.13 5.54
C PRO A 69 8.21 -7.75 6.59
N ASP A 70 7.98 -6.68 7.34
CA ASP A 70 8.81 -6.22 8.46
C ASP A 70 8.60 -7.02 9.77
N ASN A 71 7.60 -7.90 9.80
CA ASN A 71 7.19 -8.68 10.96
C ASN A 71 6.75 -7.85 12.19
N ILE A 72 6.40 -6.58 12.00
CA ILE A 72 5.85 -5.75 13.07
C ILE A 72 4.35 -6.02 13.16
N HIS A 73 3.92 -6.56 14.30
CA HIS A 73 2.50 -6.76 14.60
C HIS A 73 1.83 -5.49 15.11
N ASN A 74 0.54 -5.33 14.78
CA ASN A 74 -0.33 -4.27 15.35
C ASN A 74 -0.27 -4.19 16.88
N LEU A 75 -0.07 -5.33 17.55
CA LEU A 75 0.06 -5.41 18.99
C LEU A 75 1.22 -4.54 19.53
N TYR A 76 2.32 -4.43 18.80
CA TYR A 76 3.45 -3.58 19.20
C TYR A 76 3.08 -2.11 19.15
N LEU A 77 2.35 -1.67 18.13
CA LEU A 77 1.89 -0.28 18.04
C LEU A 77 0.89 0.06 19.15
N ILE A 78 -0.04 -0.86 19.45
CA ILE A 78 -1.03 -0.69 20.52
C ILE A 78 -0.34 -0.56 21.89
N ASN A 79 0.69 -1.36 22.16
CA ASN A 79 1.43 -1.34 23.44
C ASN A 79 2.66 -0.42 23.42
N SER A 80 2.84 0.39 22.38
CA SER A 80 4.00 1.26 22.27
C SER A 80 3.95 2.43 23.24
N SER A 81 5.13 2.88 23.68
CA SER A 81 5.27 4.05 24.55
C SER A 81 4.91 5.35 23.82
N ASP A 82 4.55 6.37 24.60
CA ASP A 82 4.22 7.71 24.07
C ASP A 82 5.37 8.29 23.24
N ASP A 83 6.61 8.06 23.63
CA ASP A 83 7.78 8.54 22.88
C ASP A 83 7.94 7.83 21.54
N PHE A 84 7.62 6.54 21.45
CA PHE A 84 7.60 5.83 20.17
C PHE A 84 6.45 6.32 19.28
N ARG A 85 5.29 6.62 19.86
CA ARG A 85 4.16 7.20 19.11
C ARG A 85 4.49 8.59 18.56
N LYS A 86 5.20 9.43 19.32
CA LYS A 86 5.71 10.71 18.81
C LYS A 86 6.67 10.51 17.64
N LEU A 87 7.58 9.53 17.72
CA LEU A 87 8.49 9.21 16.61
C LEU A 87 7.72 8.78 15.34
N ILE A 88 6.69 7.95 15.49
CA ILE A 88 5.81 7.57 14.37
C ILE A 88 5.12 8.80 13.79
N LEU A 89 4.59 9.67 14.64
CA LEU A 89 3.92 10.90 14.21
C LEU A 89 4.86 11.81 13.40
N ASP A 90 6.09 11.98 13.88
CA ASP A 90 7.11 12.78 13.20
C ASP A 90 7.47 12.18 11.83
N LEU A 91 7.57 10.85 11.75
CA LEU A 91 7.82 10.13 10.49
C LEU A 91 6.65 10.30 9.50
N LEU A 92 5.41 10.18 9.96
CA LEU A 92 4.21 10.38 9.12
C LEU A 92 4.15 11.82 8.59
N ASN A 93 4.39 12.79 9.47
CA ASN A 93 4.40 14.21 9.10
C ASN A 93 5.57 14.55 8.16
N LEU A 94 6.75 13.96 8.38
CA LEU A 94 7.87 14.10 7.45
C LEU A 94 7.52 13.52 6.08
N SER A 95 6.90 12.35 6.04
CA SER A 95 6.49 11.70 4.80
C SER A 95 5.47 12.55 4.03
N ALA A 96 4.51 13.15 4.75
CA ALA A 96 3.53 14.06 4.16
C ALA A 96 4.18 15.34 3.60
N ARG A 97 5.09 15.97 4.36
CA ARG A 97 5.80 17.19 3.91
C ARG A 97 6.73 16.95 2.73
N THR A 98 7.41 15.80 2.70
CA THR A 98 8.39 15.48 1.66
C THR A 98 7.77 14.78 0.44
N ASN A 99 6.47 14.46 0.50
CA ASN A 99 5.79 13.61 -0.48
C ASN A 99 6.53 12.27 -0.74
N ALA A 100 7.24 11.76 0.28
CA ALA A 100 8.06 10.57 0.17
C ALA A 100 7.69 9.56 1.26
N LEU A 101 7.34 8.35 0.84
CA LEU A 101 7.09 7.24 1.77
C LEU A 101 8.37 6.42 1.96
N PRO A 102 8.61 5.90 3.18
CA PRO A 102 9.63 4.89 3.44
C PRO A 102 9.52 3.71 2.47
N ASN A 103 10.66 3.24 1.96
CA ASN A 103 10.67 2.11 1.03
C ASN A 103 10.07 0.84 1.66
N ALA A 104 10.23 0.64 2.96
CA ALA A 104 9.63 -0.47 3.68
C ALA A 104 8.10 -0.52 3.54
N TRP A 105 7.42 0.62 3.53
CA TRP A 105 5.96 0.69 3.41
C TRP A 105 5.44 0.39 2.00
N LYS A 106 6.32 0.47 1.00
CA LYS A 106 6.01 0.14 -0.40
C LYS A 106 6.16 -1.36 -0.69
N ILE A 107 6.75 -2.11 0.23
CA ILE A 107 6.97 -3.55 0.10
C ILE A 107 5.78 -4.28 0.73
N THR A 108 5.32 -5.34 0.05
CA THR A 108 4.19 -6.14 0.52
C THR A 108 4.43 -7.62 0.30
N ARG A 109 3.85 -8.45 1.17
CA ARG A 109 3.73 -9.88 0.96
C ARG A 109 2.37 -10.18 0.34
N ILE A 110 2.37 -10.78 -0.85
CA ILE A 110 1.15 -11.18 -1.54
C ILE A 110 0.82 -12.63 -1.18
N SER A 111 -0.37 -12.84 -0.62
CA SER A 111 -0.92 -14.17 -0.30
C SER A 111 -2.11 -14.47 -1.22
N MET A 112 -2.08 -15.64 -1.86
CA MET A 112 -3.18 -16.11 -2.73
C MET A 112 -4.23 -16.85 -1.89
N ILE A 113 -5.40 -16.24 -1.67
CA ILE A 113 -6.47 -16.81 -0.84
C ILE A 113 -7.58 -17.40 -1.74
N PRO A 114 -8.02 -18.66 -1.53
CA PRO A 114 -9.11 -19.25 -2.29
C PRO A 114 -10.42 -18.46 -2.16
N LYS A 115 -11.18 -18.34 -3.25
CA LYS A 115 -12.56 -17.82 -3.23
C LYS A 115 -13.51 -18.87 -2.61
N LYS A 116 -14.48 -18.43 -1.80
CA LYS A 116 -15.38 -19.29 -1.01
C LYS A 116 -16.19 -20.34 -1.81
N LYS A 117 -16.44 -20.10 -3.10
CA LYS A 117 -17.26 -20.98 -3.97
C LYS A 117 -16.48 -21.57 -5.15
N ALA A 118 -15.15 -21.51 -5.09
CA ALA A 118 -14.33 -22.04 -6.16
C ALA A 118 -14.16 -23.55 -6.03
N ASN A 119 -14.47 -24.26 -7.12
CA ASN A 119 -14.37 -25.72 -7.20
C ASN A 119 -13.13 -26.17 -8.00
N SER A 120 -12.22 -25.26 -8.40
CA SER A 120 -11.15 -25.59 -9.36
C SER A 120 -9.73 -25.33 -8.86
N THR A 121 -8.79 -26.01 -9.52
CA THR A 121 -7.33 -25.87 -9.41
C THR A 121 -6.76 -24.64 -10.15
N SER A 122 -7.62 -23.79 -10.73
CA SER A 122 -7.20 -22.63 -11.52
C SER A 122 -6.61 -21.50 -10.66
N PRO A 123 -5.54 -20.82 -11.11
CA PRO A 123 -5.02 -19.62 -10.46
C PRO A 123 -6.05 -18.49 -10.28
N LYS A 124 -7.02 -18.38 -11.18
CA LYS A 124 -8.07 -17.32 -11.18
C LYS A 124 -9.09 -17.49 -10.05
N ASP A 125 -9.12 -18.65 -9.41
CA ASP A 125 -9.99 -18.96 -8.29
C ASP A 125 -9.45 -18.46 -6.94
N TYR A 126 -8.25 -17.90 -6.96
CA TYR A 126 -7.63 -17.26 -5.82
C TYR A 126 -7.73 -15.74 -5.98
N ARG A 127 -7.84 -15.03 -4.87
CA ARG A 127 -7.69 -13.58 -4.81
C ARG A 127 -6.32 -13.25 -4.21
N PRO A 128 -5.53 -12.37 -4.84
CA PRO A 128 -4.34 -11.84 -4.18
C PRO A 128 -4.77 -10.92 -3.04
N VAL A 129 -4.11 -11.06 -1.90
CA VAL A 129 -4.21 -10.14 -0.77
C VAL A 129 -2.80 -9.66 -0.45
N SER A 130 -2.59 -8.35 -0.55
CA SER A 130 -1.35 -7.68 -0.19
C SER A 130 -1.38 -7.33 1.30
N VAL A 131 -0.40 -7.82 2.05
CA VAL A 131 -0.19 -7.45 3.46
C VAL A 131 1.03 -6.54 3.52
N THR A 132 0.84 -5.30 3.95
CA THR A 132 1.89 -4.27 4.09
C THR A 132 2.33 -4.13 5.54
N SER A 133 3.37 -3.32 5.77
CA SER A 133 3.66 -2.74 7.09
C SER A 133 2.39 -2.18 7.76
N CYS A 134 2.31 -2.27 9.08
CA CYS A 134 1.24 -1.67 9.88
C CYS A 134 1.45 -0.17 10.17
N LEU A 135 2.58 0.37 9.73
CA LEU A 135 2.93 1.79 9.65
C LEU A 135 2.78 2.29 8.23
#